data_AF-A0AAD7FAW2-F1
#
_entry.id   AF-A0AAD7FAW2-F1
#
_cell.length_a   1.000
_cell.length_b   1.000
_cell.length_c   1.000
_cell.angle_alpha   90.00
_cell.angle_beta   90.00
_cell.angle_gamma   90.00
#
_symmetry.space_group_name_H-M   'P 1'
#
loop_
_entity.id
_entity.type
_entity.pdbx_description
1 polymer ?
#
loop_
_entity_poly.entity_id
_entity_poly.type
_entity_poly.pdbx_seq_one_letter_code
_entity_poly.pdbx_strand_id
1 'polypeptide(L)'
;YPDPYAFKPERFLLDGKLDPSVQWPDAAFGFGRRQVHLCQFLHPLRFTQFRHCPGRHVGISSVWITVASILAAFDITKQVGEDGTIVEPSYEYFAAIVRMPLPFKCCIKPRSMEAEALIRATADQE
;
A
#
# COMPACT_ATOMS: atom_id res chain seq x y z
N TYR A 1 17.28 5.50 7.32
CA TYR A 1 15.82 5.74 7.43
C TYR A 1 15.51 6.06 8.89
N PRO A 2 15.39 7.35 9.28
CA PRO A 2 15.19 7.75 10.67
C PRO A 2 13.85 7.27 11.24
N ASP A 3 13.76 6.86 12.51
CA ASP A 3 12.49 6.42 13.12
C ASP A 3 11.68 5.43 12.23
N PRO A 4 12.22 4.22 11.97
CA PRO A 4 11.67 3.30 10.98
C PRO A 4 10.38 2.61 11.41
N TYR A 5 10.05 2.62 12.70
CA TYR A 5 8.85 1.97 13.24
C TYR A 5 7.63 2.89 13.24
N ALA A 6 7.81 4.20 13.09
CA ALA A 6 6.70 5.15 12.96
C ALA A 6 6.20 5.27 11.52
N PHE A 7 4.88 5.18 11.35
CA PHE A 7 4.21 5.50 10.09
C PHE A 7 4.20 7.02 9.88
N LYS A 8 5.04 7.52 8.97
CA LYS A 8 5.24 8.96 8.68
C LYS A 8 5.26 9.20 7.16
N PRO A 9 4.10 9.35 6.50
CA PRO A 9 4.01 9.64 5.07
C PRO A 9 4.74 10.92 4.66
N GLU A 10 4.79 11.90 5.55
CA GLU A 10 5.42 13.22 5.36
C GLU A 10 6.91 13.11 5.06
N ARG A 11 7.54 11.98 5.38
CA ARG A 11 8.94 11.69 5.06
C ARG A 11 9.25 11.77 3.56
N PHE A 12 8.26 11.55 2.70
CA PHE A 12 8.43 11.64 1.25
C PHE A 12 8.10 13.04 0.71
N LEU A 13 7.78 14.00 1.58
CA LEU A 13 7.33 15.34 1.23
C LEU A 13 8.30 16.42 1.74
N LEU A 14 8.67 17.35 0.86
CA LEU A 14 9.37 18.60 1.17
C LEU A 14 8.47 19.75 0.72
N ASP A 15 8.05 20.60 1.67
CA ASP A 15 7.15 21.74 1.43
C ASP A 15 5.86 21.37 0.65
N GLY A 16 5.29 20.20 0.95
CA GLY A 16 4.08 19.69 0.29
C GLY A 16 4.29 19.13 -1.12
N LYS A 17 5.53 19.11 -1.62
CA LYS A 17 5.92 18.44 -2.87
C LYS A 17 6.75 17.19 -2.58
N LEU A 18 6.86 16.30 -3.56
CA LEU A 18 7.73 15.13 -3.41
C LEU A 18 9.19 15.57 -3.23
N ASP A 19 9.85 15.04 -2.20
CA ASP A 19 11.25 15.31 -1.93
C ASP A 19 12.14 14.44 -2.86
N PRO A 20 12.89 15.04 -3.80
CA PRO A 20 13.76 14.28 -4.70
C PRO A 20 14.99 13.69 -3.99
N SER A 21 15.31 14.17 -2.78
CA SER A 21 16.45 13.67 -2.00
C SER A 21 16.15 12.34 -1.30
N VAL A 22 14.87 12.00 -1.14
CA VAL A 22 14.43 10.76 -0.51
C VAL A 22 14.30 9.67 -1.56
N GLN A 23 15.05 8.58 -1.36
CA GLN A 23 14.98 7.44 -2.24
C GLN A 23 13.60 6.79 -2.16
N TRP A 24 12.94 6.61 -3.31
CA TRP A 24 11.68 5.88 -3.42
C TRP A 24 11.86 4.44 -2.90
N PRO A 25 10.88 3.85 -2.18
CA PRO A 25 11.03 2.55 -1.55
C PRO A 25 10.93 1.37 -2.54
N ASP A 26 11.60 1.46 -3.70
CA ASP A 26 11.69 0.41 -4.72
C ASP A 26 12.28 -0.91 -4.18
N ALA A 27 13.01 -0.81 -3.07
CA ALA A 27 13.43 -1.93 -2.22
C ALA A 27 12.32 -2.96 -1.95
N ALA A 28 11.07 -2.51 -1.82
CA ALA A 28 9.91 -3.39 -1.62
C ALA A 28 9.69 -4.38 -2.78
N PHE A 29 10.21 -4.06 -3.97
CA PHE A 29 10.15 -4.90 -5.16
C PHE A 29 11.44 -5.70 -5.40
N GLY A 30 12.36 -5.75 -4.45
CA GLY A 30 13.63 -6.47 -4.53
C GLY A 30 14.78 -5.68 -5.18
N PHE A 31 15.99 -6.21 -5.10
CA PHE A 31 17.23 -5.51 -5.49
C PHE A 31 18.09 -6.38 -6.41
N GLY A 32 18.57 -5.87 -7.54
CA GLY A 32 19.51 -6.62 -8.39
C GLY A 32 19.41 -6.30 -9.89
N ARG A 33 20.01 -7.16 -10.73
CA ARG A 33 20.31 -6.96 -12.17
C ARG A 33 19.12 -6.83 -13.12
N ARG A 34 18.13 -6.00 -12.80
CA ARG A 34 17.18 -5.41 -13.76
C ARG A 34 16.90 -3.91 -13.53
N GLN A 35 17.74 -3.19 -12.77
CA GLN A 35 18.10 -1.83 -13.21
C GLN A 35 19.09 -2.00 -14.35
N VAL A 36 18.63 -1.83 -15.58
CA VAL A 36 19.50 -1.75 -16.75
C VAL A 36 20.35 -0.51 -16.53
N HIS A 37 21.61 -0.69 -16.12
CA HIS A 37 22.83 -0.01 -16.56
C HIS A 37 23.97 -0.54 -15.66
N LEU A 38 24.88 -1.31 -16.26
CA LEU A 38 26.22 -1.65 -15.76
C LEU A 38 26.32 -2.59 -14.53
N CYS A 39 26.25 -3.91 -14.76
CA CYS A 39 27.14 -4.88 -14.07
C CYS A 39 26.98 -6.28 -14.70
N GLN A 40 27.50 -6.44 -15.92
CA GLN A 40 27.88 -7.76 -16.42
C GLN A 40 29.29 -8.06 -15.91
N PHE A 41 29.55 -9.33 -15.61
CA PHE A 41 30.84 -9.88 -15.14
C PHE A 41 31.12 -9.71 -13.64
N LEU A 42 30.72 -10.73 -12.87
CA LEU A 42 31.62 -11.62 -12.12
C LEU A 42 30.79 -12.44 -11.11
N HIS A 43 31.13 -13.74 -11.01
CA HIS A 43 30.63 -14.80 -10.10
C HIS A 43 29.45 -15.68 -10.55
N PRO A 44 29.72 -16.97 -10.88
CA PRO A 44 28.72 -17.97 -11.29
C PRO A 44 28.05 -18.73 -10.11
N LEU A 45 28.20 -18.29 -8.86
CA LEU A 45 27.77 -19.07 -7.67
C LEU A 45 26.96 -18.26 -6.65
N ARG A 46 25.93 -17.54 -7.07
CA ARG A 46 24.86 -17.03 -6.17
C ARG A 46 23.50 -17.09 -6.84
N PHE A 47 22.83 -18.24 -6.71
CA PHE A 47 21.47 -18.49 -7.23
C PHE A 47 20.34 -17.82 -6.43
N THR A 48 20.66 -16.92 -5.48
CA THR A 48 19.68 -16.12 -4.74
C THR A 48 19.90 -14.62 -4.94
N GLN A 49 20.06 -14.19 -6.20
CA GLN A 49 19.98 -12.76 -6.50
C GLN A 49 18.49 -12.38 -6.56
N PHE A 50 18.01 -11.69 -5.51
CA PHE A 50 16.70 -11.06 -5.47
C PHE A 50 16.46 -10.33 -6.80
N ARG A 51 15.41 -10.69 -7.53
CA ARG A 51 15.14 -10.08 -8.83
C ARG A 51 14.18 -8.93 -8.61
N HIS A 52 14.45 -7.80 -9.27
CA HIS A 52 13.51 -6.70 -9.30
C HIS A 52 12.17 -7.21 -9.85
N CYS A 53 11.09 -7.03 -9.09
CA CYS A 53 9.76 -7.51 -9.47
C CYS A 53 9.36 -6.87 -10.80
N PRO A 54 9.08 -7.67 -11.86
CA PRO A 54 8.64 -7.13 -13.14
C PRO A 54 7.26 -6.47 -13.02
N GLY A 55 6.43 -6.93 -12.07
CA GLY A 55 5.11 -6.38 -11.79
C GLY A 55 5.10 -5.05 -11.04
N ARG A 56 6.25 -4.40 -10.78
CA ARG A 56 6.29 -3.17 -9.97
C ARG A 56 5.37 -2.06 -10.46
N HIS A 57 5.32 -1.86 -11.79
CA HIS A 57 4.55 -0.79 -12.39
C HIS A 57 3.06 -1.05 -12.24
N VAL A 58 2.63 -2.28 -12.54
CA VAL A 58 1.24 -2.71 -12.37
C VAL A 58 0.88 -2.63 -10.88
N GLY A 59 1.72 -3.15 -9.99
CA GLY A 59 1.47 -3.13 -8.55
C GLY A 59 1.29 -1.71 -8.00
N ILE A 60 2.19 -0.78 -8.33
CA ILE A 60 2.07 0.62 -7.91
C ILE A 60 0.81 1.26 -8.48
N SER A 61 0.57 1.13 -9.79
CA SER A 61 -0.60 1.72 -10.44
C SER A 61 -1.92 1.17 -9.92
N SER A 62 -2.00 -0.16 -9.70
CA SER A 62 -3.18 -0.83 -9.14
C SER A 62 -3.46 -0.37 -7.72
N VAL A 63 -2.45 -0.29 -6.85
CA VAL A 63 -2.64 0.20 -5.48
C VAL A 63 -3.08 1.66 -5.49
N TRP A 64 -2.45 2.50 -6.34
CA TRP A 64 -2.79 3.91 -6.46
C TRP A 64 -4.25 4.14 -6.85
N ILE A 65 -4.70 3.53 -7.95
CA ILE A 65 -6.08 3.71 -8.42
C ILE A 65 -7.08 3.11 -7.42
N THR A 66 -6.76 1.97 -6.81
CA THR A 66 -7.63 1.34 -5.81
C THR A 66 -7.82 2.26 -4.60
N VAL A 67 -6.74 2.78 -4.02
CA VAL A 67 -6.82 3.70 -2.87
C VAL A 67 -7.54 4.99 -3.25
N ALA A 68 -7.23 5.58 -4.40
CA ALA A 68 -7.88 6.81 -4.87
C ALA A 68 -9.39 6.61 -5.06
N SER A 69 -9.81 5.52 -5.70
CA SER A 69 -11.22 5.19 -5.91
C SER A 69 -11.95 4.94 -4.59
N ILE A 70 -11.33 4.19 -3.68
CA ILE A 70 -11.91 3.93 -2.35
C ILE A 70 -12.09 5.25 -1.58
N LEU A 71 -11.07 6.11 -1.53
CA LEU A 71 -11.15 7.39 -0.81
C LEU A 71 -12.07 8.42 -1.50
N ALA A 72 -12.30 8.29 -2.80
CA ALA A 72 -13.28 9.10 -3.52
C ALA A 72 -14.72 8.70 -3.17
N ALA A 73 -14.98 7.39 -3.04
CA ALA A 73 -16.33 6.85 -2.89
C ALA A 73 -16.76 6.62 -1.43
N PHE A 74 -15.81 6.34 -0.53
CA PHE A 74 -16.11 5.93 0.85
C PHE A 74 -15.37 6.76 1.91
N ASP A 75 -16.04 6.97 3.04
CA ASP A 75 -15.42 7.36 4.30
C ASP A 75 -15.10 6.09 5.12
N ILE A 76 -13.82 5.95 5.47
CA ILE A 76 -13.32 4.82 6.26
C ILE A 76 -13.04 5.32 7.67
N THR A 77 -13.73 4.73 8.65
CA THR A 77 -13.60 5.09 10.07
C THR A 77 -13.37 3.84 10.92
N LYS A 78 -12.84 4.05 12.12
CA LYS A 78 -12.66 2.98 13.10
C LYS A 78 -14.01 2.45 13.55
N GLN A 79 -14.07 1.17 13.88
CA GLN A 79 -15.29 0.58 14.41
C GLN A 79 -15.60 1.20 15.79
N VAL A 80 -16.85 1.57 16.00
CA VAL A 80 -17.37 1.94 17.32
C VAL A 80 -17.96 0.68 17.96
N GLY A 81 -17.49 0.33 19.15
CA GLY A 81 -18.01 -0.79 19.94
C GLY A 81 -19.42 -0.51 20.48
N GLU A 82 -20.06 -1.53 21.05
CA GLU A 82 -21.41 -1.41 21.63
C GLU A 82 -21.48 -0.34 22.73
N ASP A 83 -20.38 -0.15 23.47
CA ASP A 83 -20.24 0.84 24.54
C ASP A 83 -19.85 2.25 24.05
N GLY A 84 -19.87 2.50 22.74
CA GLY A 84 -19.46 3.79 22.15
C GLY A 84 -17.95 4.03 22.11
N THR A 85 -17.14 3.05 22.53
CA THR A 85 -15.67 3.17 22.51
C THR A 85 -15.10 2.84 21.13
N ILE A 86 -14.09 3.60 20.70
CA ILE A 86 -13.38 3.33 19.45
C ILE A 86 -12.53 2.06 19.60
N VAL A 87 -12.75 1.08 18.74
CA VAL A 87 -11.95 -0.14 18.69
C VAL A 87 -10.72 0.12 17.81
N GLU A 88 -9.55 0.18 18.45
CA GLU A 88 -8.27 0.32 17.75
C GLU A 88 -7.88 -0.99 17.04
N PRO A 89 -7.56 -0.96 15.73
CA PRO A 89 -7.05 -2.12 15.02
C PRO A 89 -5.71 -2.60 15.60
N SER A 90 -5.53 -3.92 15.71
CA SER A 90 -4.25 -4.54 16.09
C SER A 90 -3.21 -4.37 14.98
N TYR A 91 -1.93 -4.21 15.35
CA TYR A 91 -0.78 -4.22 14.43
C TYR A 91 -0.18 -5.62 14.23
N GLU A 92 -0.96 -6.65 14.52
CA GLU A 92 -0.56 -8.05 14.37
C GLU A 92 -0.77 -8.54 12.93
N TYR A 93 0.15 -9.38 12.47
CA TYR A 93 0.15 -9.94 11.12
C TYR A 93 0.25 -11.45 11.18
N PHE A 94 -0.33 -12.12 10.18
CA PHE A 94 -0.06 -13.54 9.96
C PHE A 94 1.43 -13.77 9.69
N ALA A 95 1.98 -14.83 10.28
CA ALA A 95 3.32 -15.32 9.99
C ALA A 95 3.33 -16.11 8.68
N ALA A 96 3.35 -15.39 7.55
CA ALA A 96 3.37 -15.97 6.21
C ALA A 96 4.36 -15.24 5.29
N ILE A 97 4.60 -15.79 4.11
CA ILE A 97 5.44 -15.18 3.06
C ILE A 97 4.87 -13.81 2.64
N VAL A 98 3.55 -13.68 2.61
CA VAL A 98 2.85 -12.41 2.42
C VAL A 98 2.46 -11.85 3.78
N ARG A 99 2.83 -10.61 4.06
CA ARG A 99 2.47 -9.92 5.30
C ARG A 99 1.03 -9.42 5.18
N MET A 100 0.11 -10.14 5.81
CA MET A 100 -1.31 -9.78 5.87
C MET A 100 -1.69 -9.46 7.32
N PRO A 101 -2.40 -8.35 7.57
CA PRO A 101 -2.90 -8.05 8.91
C PRO A 101 -3.89 -9.14 9.36
N LEU A 102 -4.00 -9.34 10.68
CA LEU A 102 -5.09 -10.15 11.23
C LEU A 102 -6.45 -9.49 10.93
N PRO A 103 -7.55 -10.25 10.86
CA PRO A 103 -8.88 -9.68 10.66
C PRO A 103 -9.21 -8.62 11.71
N PHE A 104 -9.58 -7.43 11.26
CA PHE A 104 -9.98 -6.31 12.11
C PHE A 104 -11.32 -5.74 11.62
N LYS A 105 -12.06 -5.09 12.54
CA LYS A 105 -13.32 -4.43 12.20
C LYS A 105 -13.06 -2.97 11.80
N CYS A 106 -13.76 -2.50 10.78
CA CYS A 106 -13.78 -1.11 10.37
C CYS A 106 -15.17 -0.74 9.85
N CYS A 107 -15.46 0.56 9.82
CA CYS A 107 -16.71 1.08 9.28
C CYS A 107 -16.41 1.79 7.96
N ILE A 108 -16.99 1.27 6.87
CA ILE A 108 -16.88 1.82 5.52
C ILE A 108 -18.27 2.27 5.09
N LYS A 109 -18.42 3.57 4.82
CA LYS A 109 -19.70 4.18 4.42
C LYS A 109 -19.51 4.98 3.14
N PRO A 110 -20.48 4.99 2.21
CA PRO A 110 -20.45 5.90 1.07
C PRO A 110 -20.36 7.35 1.55
N ARG A 111 -19.56 8.19 0.87
CA ARG A 111 -19.39 9.61 1.26
C ARG A 111 -20.62 10.47 0.97
N SER A 112 -21.39 10.09 -0.06
CA SER A 112 -22.58 10.81 -0.48
C SER A 112 -23.62 9.87 -1.09
N MET A 113 -24.86 10.36 -1.24
CA MET A 113 -25.94 9.61 -1.87
C MET A 113 -25.64 9.31 -3.34
N GLU A 114 -24.95 10.22 -4.04
CA GLU A 114 -24.52 10.03 -5.43
C GLU A 114 -23.46 8.92 -5.52
N ALA A 115 -22.50 8.91 -4.60
CA ALA A 115 -21.50 7.84 -4.53
C ALA A 115 -22.17 6.49 -4.25
N GLU A 116 -23.13 6.43 -3.33
CA GLU A 116 -23.91 5.22 -3.05
C GLU A 116 -24.67 4.73 -4.29
N ALA A 117 -25.35 5.63 -5.00
CA ALA A 117 -26.08 5.29 -6.22
C ALA A 117 -25.14 4.75 -7.31
N LEU A 118 -23.97 5.38 -7.49
CA LEU A 118 -22.94 4.92 -8.44
C LEU A 118 -22.45 3.51 -8.11
N ILE A 119 -22.15 3.24 -6.83
CA ILE A 119 -21.69 1.91 -6.37
C ILE A 119 -22.75 0.83 -6.62
N ARG A 120 -24.02 1.12 -6.29
CA ARG A 120 -25.12 0.17 -6.49
C ARG A 120 -25.35 -0.12 -7.97
N ALA A 121 -25.30 0.90 -8.82
CA ALA A 121 -25.45 0.75 -10.26
C ALA A 121 -24.37 -0.15 -10.91
N THR A 122 -23.18 -0.24 -10.33
CA THR A 122 -22.14 -1.20 -10.76
C THR A 122 -22.35 -2.62 -10.26
N ALA A 123 -22.97 -2.81 -9.08
CA ALA A 123 -23.20 -4.14 -8.51
C ALA A 123 -24.35 -4.88 -9.22
N ASP A 124 -25.32 -4.15 -9.77
CA ASP A 124 -26.48 -4.71 -10.47
C ASP A 124 -26.16 -5.18 -11.92
N GLN A 125 -24.91 -5.08 -12.37
CA GLN A 125 -24.47 -5.48 -13.72
C GLN A 125 -23.97 -6.94 -13.82
N GLU A 126 -24.05 -7.71 -12.74
CA GLU A 126 -23.73 -9.16 -12.69
C GLU A 126 -24.99 -10.02 -12.68
#